data_AF-A0A2N1RX03-F1
#
_entry.id   AF-A0A2N1RX03-F1
#
_cell.length_a   1.000
_cell.length_b   1.000
_cell.length_c   1.000
_cell.angle_alpha   90.00
_cell.angle_beta   90.00
_cell.angle_gamma   90.00
#
_symmetry.space_group_name_H-M   'P 1'
#
loop_
_entity.id
_entity.type
_entity.pdbx_description
1 polymer ?
#
loop_
_entity_poly.entity_id
_entity_poly.type
_entity_poly.pdbx_seq_one_letter_code
_entity_poly.pdbx_strand_id
1 'polypeptide(L)'
;MIICANSIPVIGVIFFKWSPYMILLIYWGESLIIGIFNILKMIISGAIQDRRFSPPGFAAGAGLSLFFTFHYGLFMFVHGAFILLFMIISSSADIVDPDALNNPFAAISLLFPWDMTPVEFLESEFAAIAALFISHLVSFYLNFIKTGEFNYTTADNYMLRPYKRIIVMHLTIIFGAFALFISGFKSVVFVIIWIGLKILSDLKMQVSETKKYPVFTP
;
A
#
# COMPACT_ATOMS: atom_id res chain seq x y z
N MET A 1 -4.67 -4.07 15.29
CA MET A 1 -4.20 -4.87 14.13
C MET A 1 -3.02 -4.23 13.39
N ILE A 2 -2.97 -2.91 13.19
CA ILE A 2 -1.91 -2.24 12.38
C ILE A 2 -0.52 -2.27 13.04
N ILE A 3 -0.40 -2.18 14.37
CA ILE A 3 0.90 -2.20 15.08
C ILE A 3 1.61 -3.56 14.93
N CYS A 4 0.86 -4.67 14.98
CA CYS A 4 1.42 -6.00 14.74
C CYS A 4 1.83 -6.17 13.27
N ALA A 5 1.02 -5.68 12.33
CA ALA A 5 1.33 -5.75 10.90
C ALA A 5 2.59 -4.95 10.52
N ASN A 6 2.76 -3.75 11.07
CA ASN A 6 3.92 -2.89 10.80
C ASN A 6 5.23 -3.39 11.47
N SER A 7 5.14 -4.27 12.47
CA SER A 7 6.30 -4.84 13.16
C SER A 7 6.90 -6.03 12.41
N ILE A 8 6.10 -6.76 11.63
CA ILE A 8 6.53 -7.96 10.88
C ILE A 8 7.70 -7.65 9.94
N PRO A 9 7.67 -6.56 9.13
CA PRO A 9 8.77 -6.30 8.21
C PRO A 9 10.07 -5.93 8.92
N VAL A 10 9.99 -5.25 10.07
CA VAL A 10 11.18 -4.88 10.86
C VAL A 10 11.84 -6.12 11.48
N ILE A 11 11.01 -7.02 12.02
CA ILE A 11 11.46 -8.32 12.52
C ILE A 11 12.06 -9.14 11.37
N GLY A 12 11.45 -9.10 10.19
CA GLY A 12 11.94 -9.67 8.94
C GLY A 12 13.36 -9.20 8.56
N VAL A 13 13.60 -7.88 8.52
CA VAL A 13 14.93 -7.34 8.18
C VAL A 13 15.98 -7.76 9.22
N ILE A 14 15.65 -7.63 10.51
CA ILE A 14 16.64 -7.78 11.60
C ILE A 14 16.98 -9.25 11.84
N PHE A 15 15.98 -10.13 11.87
CA PHE A 15 16.16 -11.54 12.25
C PHE A 15 16.26 -12.48 11.06
N PHE A 16 15.58 -12.17 9.95
CA PHE A 16 15.48 -13.07 8.79
C PHE A 16 16.24 -12.54 7.56
N LYS A 17 16.98 -11.42 7.71
CA LYS A 17 17.70 -10.74 6.62
C LYS A 17 16.81 -10.48 5.41
N TRP A 18 15.52 -10.20 5.63
CA TRP A 18 14.61 -9.87 4.55
C TRP A 18 15.17 -8.72 3.73
N SER A 19 15.12 -8.88 2.42
CA SER A 19 15.59 -7.83 1.56
C SER A 19 14.70 -6.59 1.72
N PRO A 20 15.29 -5.38 1.89
CA PRO A 20 14.53 -4.14 1.95
C PRO A 20 13.59 -3.94 0.75
N TYR A 21 13.96 -4.44 -0.43
CA TYR A 21 13.10 -4.36 -1.62
C TYR A 21 11.83 -5.21 -1.48
N MET A 22 11.89 -6.40 -0.87
CA MET A 22 10.72 -7.27 -0.68
C MET A 22 9.68 -6.59 0.19
N ILE A 23 10.14 -5.91 1.22
CA ILE A 23 9.28 -5.17 2.14
C ILE A 23 8.59 -4.00 1.42
N LEU A 24 9.33 -3.29 0.56
CA LEU A 24 8.76 -2.23 -0.27
C LEU A 24 7.67 -2.77 -1.20
N LEU A 25 7.92 -3.90 -1.88
CA LEU A 25 6.95 -4.56 -2.76
C LEU A 25 5.72 -5.05 -2.00
N ILE A 26 5.88 -5.66 -0.83
CA ILE A 26 4.77 -6.10 0.01
C ILE A 26 3.91 -4.90 0.45
N TYR A 27 4.52 -3.81 0.91
CA TYR A 27 3.78 -2.58 1.28
C TYR A 27 3.10 -1.92 0.08
N TRP A 28 3.73 -1.97 -1.09
CA TRP A 28 3.14 -1.49 -2.34
C TRP A 28 1.92 -2.35 -2.72
N GLY A 29 2.03 -3.68 -2.66
CA GLY A 29 0.93 -4.62 -2.87
C GLY A 29 -0.20 -4.44 -1.88
N GLU A 30 0.10 -4.18 -0.60
CA GLU A 30 -0.92 -3.87 0.40
C GLU A 30 -1.71 -2.59 0.04
N SER A 31 -1.04 -1.60 -0.55
CA SER A 31 -1.70 -0.37 -1.02
C SER A 31 -2.67 -0.66 -2.16
N LEU A 32 -2.36 -1.64 -3.03
CA LEU A 32 -3.30 -2.11 -4.04
C LEU A 32 -4.53 -2.76 -3.40
N ILE A 33 -4.34 -3.64 -2.42
CA ILE A 33 -5.43 -4.30 -1.68
C ILE A 33 -6.35 -3.26 -1.02
N ILE A 34 -5.78 -2.25 -0.36
CA ILE A 34 -6.56 -1.15 0.24
C ILE A 34 -7.35 -0.39 -0.82
N GLY A 35 -6.76 -0.13 -1.99
CA GLY A 35 -7.45 0.51 -3.12
C GLY A 35 -8.69 -0.27 -3.56
N ILE A 36 -8.58 -1.60 -3.67
CA ILE A 36 -9.70 -2.49 -4.02
C ILE A 36 -10.83 -2.37 -3.00
N PHE A 37 -10.53 -2.51 -1.71
CA PHE A 37 -11.55 -2.38 -0.67
C PHE A 37 -12.13 -0.96 -0.60
N ASN A 38 -11.34 0.07 -0.91
CA ASN A 38 -11.83 1.45 -0.93
C ASN A 38 -12.83 1.70 -2.06
N ILE A 39 -12.62 1.09 -3.23
CA ILE A 39 -13.60 1.10 -4.33
C ILE A 39 -14.92 0.50 -3.87
N LEU A 40 -14.89 -0.67 -3.21
CA LEU A 40 -16.11 -1.30 -2.67
C LEU A 40 -16.81 -0.38 -1.66
N LYS A 41 -16.05 0.26 -0.76
CA LYS A 41 -16.62 1.19 0.23
C LYS A 41 -17.26 2.42 -0.40
N MET A 42 -16.66 2.99 -1.44
CA MET A 42 -17.24 4.13 -2.18
C MET A 42 -18.54 3.75 -2.88
N ILE A 43 -18.57 2.60 -3.56
CA ILE A 43 -19.77 2.11 -4.25
C ILE A 43 -20.89 1.86 -3.23
N ILE A 44 -20.60 1.15 -2.13
CA ILE A 44 -21.61 0.79 -1.13
C ILE A 44 -22.14 2.04 -0.40
N SER A 45 -21.26 2.97 -0.01
CA SER A 45 -21.66 4.19 0.70
C SER A 45 -22.33 5.21 -0.22
N GLY A 46 -22.08 5.16 -1.52
CA GLY A 46 -22.87 5.90 -2.51
C GLY A 46 -24.25 5.26 -2.70
N ALA A 47 -24.30 3.94 -2.84
CA ALA A 47 -25.52 3.18 -3.12
C ALA A 47 -26.53 3.21 -1.98
N ILE A 48 -26.08 3.31 -0.74
CA ILE A 48 -26.94 3.29 0.44
C ILE A 48 -26.94 4.68 1.08
N GLN A 49 -28.08 5.36 1.00
CA GLN A 49 -28.31 6.67 1.64
C GLN A 49 -29.56 6.55 2.52
N ASP A 50 -29.49 7.02 3.77
CA ASP A 50 -30.57 6.91 4.75
C ASP A 50 -31.13 5.48 4.90
N ARG A 51 -30.25 4.48 4.87
CA ARG A 51 -30.57 3.04 4.94
C ARG A 51 -31.44 2.53 3.78
N ARG A 52 -31.49 3.26 2.67
CA ARG A 52 -32.22 2.88 1.45
C ARG A 52 -31.30 2.90 0.25
N PHE A 53 -31.64 2.09 -0.75
CA PHE A 53 -30.93 2.12 -2.02
C PHE A 53 -31.25 3.42 -2.77
N SER A 54 -30.20 4.15 -3.17
CA SER A 54 -30.25 5.39 -3.92
C SER A 54 -29.59 5.19 -5.28
N PRO A 55 -30.34 5.01 -6.39
CA PRO A 55 -29.76 4.89 -7.72
C PRO A 55 -28.85 6.06 -8.12
N PRO A 56 -29.21 7.34 -7.83
CA PRO A 56 -28.30 8.46 -8.08
C PRO A 56 -27.02 8.39 -7.23
N GLY A 57 -27.14 7.97 -5.97
CA GLY A 57 -26.00 7.78 -5.08
C GLY A 57 -25.06 6.65 -5.54
N PHE A 58 -25.62 5.54 -6.02
CA PHE A 58 -24.85 4.45 -6.63
C PHE A 58 -24.08 4.95 -7.86
N ALA A 59 -24.74 5.69 -8.75
CA ALA A 59 -24.08 6.25 -9.94
C ALA A 59 -22.93 7.20 -9.55
N ALA A 60 -23.13 8.06 -8.56
CA ALA A 60 -22.08 8.94 -8.03
C ALA A 60 -20.91 8.14 -7.42
N GLY A 61 -21.20 7.10 -6.61
CA GLY A 61 -20.19 6.23 -6.01
C GLY A 61 -19.39 5.45 -7.07
N ALA A 62 -20.05 4.96 -8.12
CA ALA A 62 -19.39 4.29 -9.25
C ALA A 62 -18.52 5.25 -10.06
N GLY A 63 -19.02 6.46 -10.36
CA GLY A 63 -18.25 7.49 -11.06
C GLY A 63 -17.00 7.91 -10.28
N LEU A 64 -17.13 8.13 -8.96
CA LEU A 64 -15.99 8.40 -8.07
C LEU A 64 -15.02 7.23 -8.02
N SER A 65 -15.51 5.99 -8.05
CA SER A 65 -14.66 4.79 -8.07
C SER A 65 -13.85 4.67 -9.36
N LEU A 66 -14.43 5.04 -10.50
CA LEU A 66 -13.71 5.08 -11.78
C LEU A 66 -12.61 6.15 -11.76
N PHE A 67 -12.94 7.37 -11.32
CA PHE A 67 -11.96 8.44 -11.16
C PHE A 67 -10.85 8.01 -10.19
N PHE A 68 -11.22 7.43 -9.05
CA PHE A 68 -10.27 6.93 -8.06
C PHE A 68 -9.36 5.88 -8.68
N THR A 69 -9.90 4.90 -9.42
CA THR A 69 -9.09 3.85 -10.05
C THR A 69 -8.05 4.44 -11.00
N PHE A 70 -8.43 5.42 -11.82
CA PHE A 70 -7.50 6.11 -12.72
C PHE A 70 -6.45 6.93 -11.95
N HIS A 71 -6.87 7.80 -11.04
CA HIS A 71 -5.96 8.73 -10.34
C HIS A 71 -5.07 8.01 -9.32
N TYR A 72 -5.65 7.11 -8.54
CA TYR A 72 -4.93 6.24 -7.61
C TYR A 72 -4.00 5.28 -8.36
N GLY A 73 -4.46 4.74 -9.48
CA GLY A 73 -3.67 3.88 -10.35
C GLY A 73 -2.42 4.59 -10.89
N LEU A 74 -2.57 5.84 -11.36
CA LEU A 74 -1.44 6.66 -11.80
C LEU A 74 -0.42 6.87 -10.68
N PHE A 75 -0.91 7.14 -9.47
CA PHE A 75 -0.04 7.34 -8.31
C PHE A 75 0.69 6.05 -7.91
N MET A 76 -0.02 4.91 -7.90
CA MET A 76 0.56 3.60 -7.65
C MET A 76 1.59 3.19 -8.71
N PHE A 77 1.34 3.55 -9.97
CA PHE A 77 2.26 3.32 -11.07
C PHE A 77 3.56 4.09 -10.92
N VAL A 78 3.49 5.41 -10.66
CA VAL A 78 4.66 6.25 -10.41
C VAL A 78 5.46 5.74 -9.20
N HIS A 79 4.77 5.30 -8.14
CA HIS A 79 5.41 4.66 -6.99
C HIS A 79 6.18 3.39 -7.37
N GLY A 80 5.55 2.50 -8.13
CA GLY A 80 6.18 1.26 -8.60
C GLY A 80 7.44 1.55 -9.40
N ALA A 81 7.40 2.58 -10.26
CA ALA A 81 8.57 3.03 -11.01
C ALA A 81 9.73 3.52 -10.10
N PHE A 82 9.43 4.20 -8.98
CA PHE A 82 10.46 4.57 -7.99
C PHE A 82 11.05 3.37 -7.26
N ILE A 83 10.23 2.38 -6.91
CA ILE A 83 10.71 1.13 -6.30
C ILE A 83 11.63 0.38 -7.27
N LEU A 84 11.24 0.31 -8.55
CA LEU A 84 12.04 -0.26 -9.61
C LEU A 84 13.39 0.47 -9.77
N LEU A 85 13.35 1.81 -9.86
CA LEU A 85 14.56 2.62 -9.95
C LEU A 85 15.48 2.38 -8.75
N PHE A 86 14.93 2.34 -7.54
CA PHE A 86 15.69 2.03 -6.34
C PHE A 86 16.32 0.65 -6.39
N MET A 87 15.60 -0.35 -6.91
CA MET A 87 16.12 -1.71 -7.08
C MET A 87 17.30 -1.74 -8.06
N ILE A 88 17.16 -1.11 -9.23
CA ILE A 88 18.20 -1.03 -10.26
C ILE A 88 19.47 -0.36 -9.70
N ILE A 89 19.34 0.77 -9.01
CA ILE A 89 20.51 1.49 -8.46
C ILE A 89 21.17 0.71 -7.32
N SER A 90 20.38 -0.04 -6.54
CA SER A 90 20.89 -0.79 -5.37
C SER A 90 21.52 -2.13 -5.75
N SER A 91 21.26 -2.65 -6.94
CA SER A 91 21.85 -3.90 -7.42
C SER A 91 23.03 -3.60 -8.35
N SER A 92 24.21 -4.06 -7.98
CA SER A 92 25.47 -3.81 -8.69
C SER A 92 25.63 -4.60 -10.00
N ALA A 93 24.53 -5.04 -10.61
CA ALA A 93 24.54 -5.94 -11.76
C ALA A 93 24.33 -5.17 -13.08
N ASP A 94 24.62 -5.81 -14.20
CA ASP A 94 24.26 -5.34 -15.55
C ASP A 94 22.78 -5.73 -15.78
N ILE A 95 21.84 -4.81 -15.59
CA ILE A 95 20.48 -5.17 -15.12
C ILE A 95 19.39 -5.20 -16.19
N VAL A 96 19.56 -4.52 -17.33
CA VAL A 96 18.48 -4.44 -18.31
C VAL A 96 18.87 -5.25 -19.54
N ASP A 97 18.26 -6.43 -19.66
CA ASP A 97 18.19 -7.12 -20.95
C ASP A 97 17.58 -6.14 -21.98
N PRO A 98 18.31 -5.73 -23.03
CA PRO A 98 17.82 -4.79 -24.03
C PRO A 98 16.49 -5.23 -24.67
N ASP A 99 16.23 -6.55 -24.70
CA ASP A 99 15.01 -7.12 -25.26
C ASP A 99 13.80 -6.96 -24.32
N ALA A 100 14.01 -6.62 -23.04
CA ALA A 100 12.94 -6.26 -22.12
C ALA A 100 12.15 -5.04 -22.64
N LEU A 101 12.80 -4.08 -23.32
CA LEU A 101 12.10 -2.90 -23.84
C LEU A 101 11.05 -3.24 -24.93
N ASN A 102 11.17 -4.40 -25.57
CA ASN A 102 10.31 -4.86 -26.67
C ASN A 102 9.09 -5.67 -26.18
N ASN A 103 9.04 -6.04 -24.90
CA ASN A 103 7.90 -6.76 -24.33
C ASN A 103 7.03 -5.79 -23.52
N PRO A 104 5.75 -5.56 -23.89
CA PRO A 104 4.86 -4.65 -23.16
C PRO A 104 4.61 -5.08 -21.70
N PHE A 105 4.88 -6.35 -21.37
CA PHE A 105 4.83 -6.89 -20.01
C PHE A 105 6.19 -6.92 -19.31
N ALA A 106 7.29 -6.57 -19.98
CA ALA A 106 8.59 -6.50 -19.31
C ALA A 106 8.58 -5.49 -18.17
N ALA A 107 7.87 -4.37 -18.31
CA ALA A 107 7.69 -3.42 -17.21
C ALA A 107 7.16 -4.09 -15.93
N ILE A 108 6.35 -5.15 -16.07
CA ILE A 108 5.86 -5.95 -14.95
C ILE A 108 6.95 -6.90 -14.44
N SER A 109 7.69 -7.59 -15.32
CA SER A 109 8.80 -8.45 -14.88
C SER A 109 9.92 -7.70 -14.18
N LEU A 110 10.15 -6.43 -14.56
CA LEU A 110 11.08 -5.52 -13.89
C LEU A 110 10.70 -5.25 -12.43
N LEU A 111 9.42 -5.35 -12.05
CA LEU A 111 8.98 -5.14 -10.65
C LEU A 111 9.32 -6.30 -9.72
N PHE A 112 9.72 -7.45 -10.26
CA PHE A 112 10.08 -8.63 -9.49
C PHE A 112 11.61 -8.76 -9.40
N PRO A 113 12.13 -9.42 -8.36
CA PRO A 113 13.55 -9.68 -8.24
C PRO A 113 14.08 -10.38 -9.50
N TRP A 114 15.27 -9.99 -9.97
CA TRP A 114 15.84 -10.45 -11.25
C TRP A 114 16.07 -11.97 -11.32
N ASP A 115 16.08 -12.65 -10.17
CA ASP A 115 16.22 -14.08 -9.99
C ASP A 115 14.87 -14.82 -9.82
N MET A 116 13.74 -14.10 -9.85
CA MET A 116 12.40 -14.67 -9.68
C MET A 116 11.46 -14.24 -10.81
N THR A 117 10.74 -15.21 -11.37
CA THR A 117 9.58 -14.94 -12.21
C THR A 117 8.40 -14.40 -11.37
N PRO A 118 7.43 -13.68 -11.98
CA PRO A 118 6.22 -13.26 -11.28
C PRO A 118 5.47 -14.42 -10.62
N VAL A 119 5.53 -15.63 -11.20
CA VAL A 119 4.89 -16.83 -10.66
C VAL A 119 5.64 -17.33 -9.43
N GLU A 120 6.96 -17.43 -9.47
CA GLU A 120 7.78 -17.85 -8.30
C GLU A 120 7.67 -16.86 -7.14
N PHE A 121 7.62 -15.56 -7.44
CA PHE A 121 7.33 -14.55 -6.44
C PHE A 121 5.94 -14.73 -5.83
N LEU A 122 4.92 -14.96 -6.68
CA LEU A 122 3.56 -15.20 -6.19
C LEU A 122 3.49 -16.47 -5.34
N GLU A 123 4.21 -17.54 -5.68
CA GLU A 123 4.24 -18.79 -4.92
C GLU A 123 4.95 -18.62 -3.56
N SER A 124 6.09 -17.94 -3.54
CA SER A 124 6.86 -17.70 -2.31
C SER A 124 6.14 -16.75 -1.36
N GLU A 125 5.54 -15.68 -1.88
CA GLU A 125 4.90 -14.63 -1.09
C GLU A 125 3.37 -14.77 -1.01
N PHE A 126 2.81 -15.85 -1.58
CA PHE A 126 1.36 -16.11 -1.62
C PHE A 126 0.76 -15.97 -0.22
N ALA A 127 1.40 -16.60 0.76
CA ALA A 127 0.92 -16.62 2.15
C ALA A 127 0.87 -15.21 2.75
N ALA A 128 1.88 -14.38 2.49
CA ALA A 128 1.93 -13.00 2.99
C ALA A 128 0.85 -12.14 2.34
N ILE A 129 0.71 -12.20 1.01
CA ILE A 129 -0.31 -11.46 0.25
C ILE A 129 -1.71 -11.93 0.66
N ALA A 130 -1.93 -13.24 0.77
CA ALA A 130 -3.20 -13.80 1.22
C ALA A 130 -3.53 -13.38 2.66
N ALA A 131 -2.56 -13.40 3.58
CA ALA A 131 -2.76 -12.95 4.95
C ALA A 131 -3.14 -11.45 5.02
N LEU A 132 -2.47 -10.60 4.24
CA LEU A 132 -2.82 -9.19 4.11
C LEU A 132 -4.23 -9.03 3.56
N PHE A 133 -4.55 -9.73 2.48
CA PHE A 133 -5.87 -9.67 1.86
C PHE A 133 -6.96 -10.10 2.84
N ILE A 134 -6.78 -11.23 3.54
CA ILE A 134 -7.71 -11.73 4.55
C ILE A 134 -7.85 -10.74 5.71
N SER A 135 -6.75 -10.16 6.20
CA SER A 135 -6.78 -9.14 7.25
C SER A 135 -7.63 -7.93 6.84
N HIS A 136 -7.43 -7.42 5.61
CA HIS A 136 -8.22 -6.31 5.07
C HIS A 136 -9.67 -6.70 4.78
N LEU A 137 -9.92 -7.93 4.35
CA LEU A 137 -11.27 -8.48 4.15
C LEU A 137 -12.04 -8.58 5.48
N VAL A 138 -11.39 -9.11 6.52
CA VAL A 138 -11.96 -9.19 7.87
C VAL A 138 -12.23 -7.80 8.42
N SER A 139 -11.29 -6.86 8.24
CA SER A 139 -11.50 -5.46 8.62
C SER A 139 -12.65 -4.82 7.85
N PHE A 140 -12.77 -5.06 6.55
CA PHE A 140 -13.89 -4.60 5.72
C PHE A 140 -15.21 -5.17 6.22
N TYR A 141 -15.28 -6.47 6.50
CA TYR A 141 -16.51 -7.08 6.99
C TYR A 141 -16.89 -6.59 8.40
N LEU A 142 -15.97 -6.66 9.35
CA LEU A 142 -16.24 -6.34 10.75
C LEU A 142 -16.43 -4.84 10.99
N ASN A 143 -15.64 -3.98 10.35
CA ASN A 143 -15.64 -2.55 10.66
C ASN A 143 -16.51 -1.72 9.73
N PHE A 144 -16.84 -2.22 8.52
CA PHE A 144 -17.65 -1.48 7.55
C PHE A 144 -19.03 -2.12 7.32
N ILE A 145 -19.07 -3.42 7.04
CA ILE A 145 -20.35 -4.12 6.79
C ILE A 145 -21.14 -4.30 8.08
N LYS A 146 -20.54 -4.92 9.11
CA LYS A 146 -21.23 -5.28 10.36
C LYS A 146 -21.66 -4.07 11.18
N THR A 147 -20.84 -3.01 11.23
CA THR A 147 -21.15 -1.76 11.94
C THR A 147 -22.15 -0.89 11.19
N GLY A 148 -22.30 -1.10 9.88
CA GLY A 148 -23.08 -0.21 9.02
C GLY A 148 -22.44 1.16 8.81
N GLU A 149 -21.10 1.26 8.83
CA GLU A 149 -20.35 2.53 8.65
C GLU A 149 -20.79 3.28 7.38
N PHE A 150 -21.17 2.55 6.33
CA PHE A 150 -21.70 3.12 5.08
C PHE A 150 -22.95 3.99 5.26
N ASN A 151 -23.71 3.85 6.34
CA ASN A 151 -24.88 4.70 6.59
C ASN A 151 -24.53 6.09 7.15
N TYR A 152 -23.31 6.27 7.65
CA TYR A 152 -22.85 7.50 8.32
C TYR A 152 -21.69 8.16 7.58
N THR A 153 -21.38 7.66 6.39
CA THR A 153 -20.25 8.10 5.58
C THR A 153 -20.70 8.23 4.13
N THR A 154 -19.91 8.92 3.33
CA THR A 154 -20.22 9.23 1.93
C THR A 154 -19.07 8.78 1.03
N ALA A 155 -19.34 8.61 -0.27
CA ALA A 155 -18.33 8.13 -1.22
C ALA A 155 -17.10 9.07 -1.30
N ASP A 156 -17.29 10.38 -1.23
CA ASP A 156 -16.21 11.39 -1.19
C ASP A 156 -15.31 11.25 0.04
N ASN A 157 -15.87 10.88 1.20
CA ASN A 157 -15.08 10.63 2.40
C ASN A 157 -14.13 9.44 2.21
N TYR A 158 -14.54 8.40 1.48
CA TYR A 158 -13.65 7.26 1.17
C TYR A 158 -12.64 7.57 0.08
N MET A 159 -12.97 8.44 -0.87
CA MET A 159 -12.07 8.83 -1.95
C MET A 159 -10.70 9.27 -1.39
N LEU A 160 -10.67 10.11 -0.36
CA LEU A 160 -9.43 10.69 0.17
C LEU A 160 -8.70 9.81 1.20
N ARG A 161 -9.36 8.80 1.78
CA ARG A 161 -8.80 8.00 2.90
C ARG A 161 -7.48 7.31 2.54
N PRO A 162 -7.31 6.65 1.38
CA PRO A 162 -6.05 5.98 1.03
C PRO A 162 -4.87 6.93 0.81
N TYR A 163 -5.11 8.17 0.36
CA TYR A 163 -4.06 9.12 0.00
C TYR A 163 -3.17 9.51 1.18
N LYS A 164 -3.75 9.67 2.37
CA LYS A 164 -2.97 10.03 3.57
C LYS A 164 -1.85 9.02 3.85
N ARG A 165 -2.18 7.73 3.79
CA ARG A 165 -1.22 6.64 3.97
C ARG A 165 -0.15 6.65 2.90
N ILE A 166 -0.57 6.81 1.67
CA ILE A 166 0.29 6.72 0.50
C ILE A 166 1.28 7.88 0.41
N ILE A 167 0.86 9.11 0.75
CA ILE A 167 1.73 10.27 0.85
C ILE A 167 2.82 10.02 1.90
N VAL A 168 2.45 9.51 3.07
CA VAL A 168 3.43 9.17 4.11
C VAL A 168 4.40 8.11 3.60
N MET A 169 3.91 7.05 2.94
CA MET A 169 4.80 6.04 2.36
C MET A 169 5.74 6.62 1.30
N HIS A 170 5.28 7.51 0.43
CA HIS A 170 6.12 8.18 -0.57
C HIS A 170 7.18 9.05 0.05
N LEU A 171 6.79 9.93 0.97
CA LEU A 171 7.74 10.77 1.69
C LEU A 171 8.80 9.90 2.36
N THR A 172 8.35 8.82 3.01
CA THR A 172 9.26 7.89 3.65
C THR A 172 10.22 7.32 2.59
N ILE A 173 9.75 6.69 1.51
CA ILE A 173 10.61 6.07 0.50
C ILE A 173 11.55 7.08 -0.17
N ILE A 174 11.08 8.28 -0.50
CA ILE A 174 11.91 9.35 -1.07
C ILE A 174 13.01 9.75 -0.11
N PHE A 175 12.69 10.02 1.17
CA PHE A 175 13.71 10.37 2.16
C PHE A 175 14.67 9.22 2.46
N GLY A 176 14.19 7.97 2.43
CA GLY A 176 15.01 6.78 2.62
C GLY A 176 15.99 6.57 1.46
N ALA A 177 15.50 6.64 0.23
CA ALA A 177 16.32 6.53 -0.97
C ALA A 177 17.34 7.68 -1.06
N PHE A 178 16.92 8.91 -0.74
CA PHE A 178 17.82 10.07 -0.71
C PHE A 178 18.91 9.94 0.36
N ALA A 179 18.57 9.46 1.56
CA ALA A 179 19.54 9.20 2.61
C ALA A 179 20.55 8.10 2.23
N LEU A 180 20.08 7.02 1.58
CA LEU A 180 20.94 5.95 1.07
C LEU A 180 21.89 6.45 -0.02
N PHE A 181 21.38 7.27 -0.94
CA PHE A 181 22.15 7.91 -2.00
C PHE A 181 23.29 8.77 -1.43
N ILE A 182 23.01 9.62 -0.43
CA ILE A 182 24.04 10.43 0.24
C ILE A 182 25.05 9.55 1.00
N SER A 183 24.63 8.42 1.56
CA SER A 183 25.52 7.47 2.26
C SER A 183 26.39 6.61 1.33
N GLY A 184 26.22 6.74 0.00
CA GLY A 184 26.92 5.92 -0.99
C GLY A 184 26.48 4.46 -1.00
N PHE A 185 25.23 4.16 -0.62
CA PHE A 185 24.62 2.81 -0.59
C PHE A 185 25.31 1.75 0.30
N LYS A 186 26.27 2.13 1.15
CA LYS A 186 27.08 1.17 1.93
C LYS A 186 26.63 0.91 3.37
N SER A 187 25.62 1.63 3.89
CA SER A 187 25.32 1.62 5.33
C SER A 187 23.94 1.08 5.67
N VAL A 188 23.91 -0.17 6.17
CA VAL A 188 22.75 -0.84 6.78
C VAL A 188 22.12 -0.01 7.91
N VAL A 189 22.90 0.85 8.57
CA VAL A 189 22.46 1.73 9.67
C VAL A 189 21.38 2.71 9.21
N PHE A 190 21.44 3.20 7.97
CA PHE A 190 20.45 4.15 7.45
C PHE A 190 19.10 3.48 7.15
N VAL A 191 19.10 2.23 6.69
CA VAL A 191 17.86 1.45 6.48
C VAL A 191 17.12 1.26 7.80
N ILE A 192 17.86 0.99 8.89
CA ILE A 192 17.29 0.84 10.24
C ILE A 192 16.69 2.17 10.74
N ILE A 193 17.39 3.28 10.57
CA ILE A 193 16.90 4.62 10.94
C ILE A 193 15.63 4.97 10.14
N TRP A 194 15.64 4.66 8.84
CA TRP A 194 14.52 4.92 7.94
C TRP A 194 13.25 4.14 8.33
N ILE A 195 13.39 2.85 8.60
CA ILE A 195 12.31 2.00 9.09
C ILE A 195 11.78 2.54 10.43
N GLY A 196 12.68 2.97 11.33
CA GLY A 196 12.30 3.59 12.60
C GLY A 196 11.46 4.86 12.42
N LEU A 197 11.85 5.75 11.51
CA LEU A 197 11.09 6.97 11.20
C LEU A 197 9.70 6.67 10.63
N LYS A 198 9.58 5.64 9.79
CA LYS A 198 8.28 5.20 9.26
C LYS A 198 7.33 4.78 10.38
N ILE A 199 7.80 3.94 11.29
CA ILE A 199 7.00 3.45 12.42
C ILE A 199 6.53 4.62 13.29
N LEU A 200 7.42 5.58 13.58
CA LEU A 200 7.08 6.75 14.38
C LEU A 200 6.01 7.63 13.71
N SER A 201 6.09 7.81 12.39
CA SER A 201 5.09 8.57 11.62
C SER A 201 3.72 7.91 11.67
N ASP A 202 3.66 6.59 11.43
CA ASP A 202 2.41 5.82 11.48
C ASP A 202 1.77 5.86 12.88
N LEU A 203 2.58 5.75 13.94
CA LEU A 203 2.11 5.87 15.32
C LEU A 203 1.54 7.27 15.62
N LYS A 204 2.19 8.32 15.13
CA LYS A 204 1.77 9.71 15.36
C LYS A 204 0.45 10.02 14.66
N MET A 205 0.26 9.51 13.44
CA MET A 205 -1.01 9.60 12.73
C MET A 205 -2.13 8.90 13.51
N GLN A 206 -1.87 7.71 14.04
CA GLN A 206 -2.83 6.95 14.83
C GLN A 206 -3.27 7.70 16.10
N VAL A 207 -2.33 8.28 16.86
CA VAL A 207 -2.66 9.09 18.04
C VAL A 207 -3.49 10.32 17.66
N SER A 208 -3.21 10.93 16.51
CA SER A 208 -3.98 12.07 16.01
C SER A 208 -5.40 11.68 15.61
N GLU A 209 -5.61 10.49 15.03
CA GLU A 209 -6.93 9.99 14.65
C GLU A 209 -7.74 9.54 15.87
N THR A 210 -7.10 8.92 16.87
CA THR A 210 -7.74 8.48 18.12
C THR A 210 -8.20 9.67 18.97
N LYS A 211 -7.46 10.78 18.96
CA LYS A 211 -7.88 12.04 19.62
C LYS A 211 -9.02 12.75 18.91
N LYS A 212 -9.15 12.57 17.59
CA LYS A 212 -10.13 13.28 16.77
C LYS A 212 -11.48 12.55 16.68
N TYR A 213 -11.46 11.23 16.81
CA TYR A 213 -12.64 10.37 16.93
C TYR A 213 -12.41 9.36 18.04
N PRO A 214 -12.77 9.66 19.31
CA PRO A 214 -12.71 8.67 20.36
C PRO A 214 -13.65 7.52 19.98
N VAL A 215 -13.06 6.37 19.68
CA VAL A 215 -13.81 5.15 19.40
C VAL A 215 -14.59 4.81 20.67
N PHE A 216 -15.91 4.98 20.64
CA PHE A 216 -16.80 4.38 21.64
C PHE A 216 -16.72 2.86 21.45
N THR A 217 -15.98 2.20 22.33
CA THR A 217 -16.10 0.75 22.53
C THR A 217 -17.29 0.49 23.45
N PRO A 218 -18.25 -0.39 23.11
CA PRO A 218 -19.00 -1.10 24.14
C PRO A 218 -18.08 -2.02 24.93
#